data_AF-A0A6M2AC49-F1
#
_entry.id   AF-A0A6M2AC49-F1
#
_cell.length_a   1.000
_cell.length_b   1.000
_cell.length_c   1.000
_cell.angle_alpha   90.00
_cell.angle_beta   90.00
_cell.angle_gamma   90.00
#
_symmetry.space_group_name_H-M   'P 1'
#
loop_
_entity.id
_entity.type
_entity.pdbx_description
1 polymer ?
#
loop_
_entity_poly.entity_id
_entity_poly.type
_entity_poly.pdbx_seq_one_letter_code
_entity_poly.pdbx_strand_id
1 'polypeptide(L)'
;MRTKRILGIIIIIIGVSFIASSFYIKSRVTSGREQISQAEGTVRKGKQLFSLDPIAKEAGKVITDPIDKKLKEESAKADRYDTLATWFQIIGGVFIVIGAGLIYVSRKKE
;
A
#
# COMPACT_ATOMS: atom_id res chain seq x y z
N MET A 1 29.39 18.05 20.56
CA MET A 1 28.62 16.84 20.97
C MET A 1 27.11 17.02 20.84
N ARG A 2 26.54 18.18 21.19
CA ARG A 2 25.10 18.49 21.00
C ARG A 2 24.59 18.32 19.55
N THR A 3 25.39 18.69 18.55
CA THR A 3 25.02 18.58 17.12
C THR A 3 24.72 17.15 16.67
N LYS A 4 25.48 16.15 17.15
CA LYS A 4 25.26 14.73 16.81
C LYS A 4 23.98 14.17 17.43
N ARG A 5 23.64 14.66 18.63
CA ARG A 5 22.42 14.30 19.36
C ARG A 5 21.18 14.91 18.70
N ILE A 6 21.26 16.17 18.27
CA ILE A 6 20.22 16.83 17.48
C ILE A 6 20.01 16.12 16.13
N LEU A 7 21.10 15.76 15.44
CA LEU A 7 21.04 15.03 14.18
C LEU A 7 20.34 13.66 14.35
N GLY A 8 20.68 12.93 15.42
CA GLY A 8 20.04 11.65 15.73
C GLY A 8 18.54 11.77 16.00
N ILE A 9 18.11 12.84 16.69
CA ILE A 9 16.68 13.11 16.92
C ILE A 9 15.96 13.40 15.59
N ILE A 10 16.55 14.21 14.72
CA ILE A 10 15.97 14.52 13.41
C ILE A 10 15.80 13.24 12.56
N ILE A 11 16.82 12.37 12.55
CA ILE A 11 16.78 11.08 11.84
C ILE A 11 15.65 10.19 12.38
N ILE A 12 15.46 10.13 13.70
CA ILE A 12 14.36 9.38 14.31
C ILE A 12 13.00 9.97 13.89
N ILE A 13 12.84 11.29 13.93
CA ILE A 13 11.59 11.95 13.52
C ILE A 13 11.25 11.60 12.07
N ILE A 14 12.23 11.68 11.16
CA ILE A 14 12.06 11.29 9.76
C ILE A 14 11.64 9.81 9.65
N GLY A 15 12.30 8.90 10.38
CA GLY A 15 11.95 7.49 10.41
C GLY A 15 10.51 7.22 10.89
N VAL A 16 10.07 7.93 11.93
CA VAL A 16 8.69 7.85 12.43
C VAL A 16 7.69 8.37 11.39
N SER A 17 7.99 9.48 10.72
CA SER A 17 7.14 10.01 9.65
C SER A 17 6.97 9.01 8.50
N PHE A 18 8.05 8.32 8.09
CA PHE A 18 7.97 7.28 7.07
C PHE A 18 7.08 6.10 7.46
N ILE A 19 7.18 5.64 8.71
CA ILE A 19 6.31 4.56 9.22
C ILE A 19 4.85 5.02 9.23
N ALA A 20 4.56 6.24 9.69
CA ALA A 20 3.21 6.79 9.71
C ALA A 20 2.62 6.89 8.29
N SER A 21 3.39 7.38 7.31
CA SER A 21 2.98 7.41 5.91
C SER A 21 2.73 6.01 5.33
N SER A 22 3.54 5.01 5.71
CA SER A 22 3.30 3.60 5.33
C SER A 22 1.94 3.10 5.82
N PHE A 23 1.56 3.37 7.08
CA PHE A 23 0.24 3.00 7.59
C PHE A 23 -0.91 3.67 6.83
N TYR A 24 -0.75 4.94 6.47
CA TYR A 24 -1.73 5.66 5.65
C TYR A 24 -1.91 5.01 4.27
N ILE A 25 -0.80 4.68 3.60
CA ILE A 25 -0.83 4.01 2.28
C ILE A 25 -1.45 2.62 2.39
N LYS A 26 -1.04 1.80 3.38
CA LYS A 26 -1.63 0.47 3.59
C LYS A 26 -3.13 0.52 3.84
N SER A 27 -3.59 1.46 4.66
CA SER A 27 -5.02 1.65 4.93
C SER A 27 -5.81 1.98 3.65
N ARG A 28 -5.28 2.89 2.81
CA ARG A 28 -5.87 3.22 1.51
C ARG A 28 -5.87 2.04 0.54
N VAL A 29 -4.78 1.26 0.50
CA VAL A 29 -4.67 0.07 -0.34
C VAL A 29 -5.68 -1.00 0.08
N THR A 30 -5.81 -1.27 1.38
CA THR A 30 -6.80 -2.23 1.90
C THR A 30 -8.22 -1.81 1.53
N SER A 31 -8.58 -0.55 1.75
CA SER A 31 -9.89 -0.02 1.36
C SER A 31 -10.13 -0.08 -0.15
N GLY A 32 -9.09 0.15 -0.96
CA GLY A 32 -9.17 0.00 -2.42
C GLY A 32 -9.38 -1.46 -2.86
N ARG A 33 -8.67 -2.40 -2.23
CA ARG A 33 -8.85 -3.84 -2.49
C ARG A 33 -10.25 -4.34 -2.11
N GLU A 34 -10.82 -3.85 -1.02
CA GLU A 34 -12.20 -4.17 -0.64
C GLU A 34 -13.21 -3.68 -1.70
N GLN A 35 -13.02 -2.46 -2.22
CA GLN A 35 -13.85 -1.93 -3.31
C GLN A 35 -13.71 -2.74 -4.61
N ILE A 36 -12.47 -3.13 -4.97
CA ILE A 36 -12.21 -4.01 -6.12
C ILE A 36 -12.92 -5.36 -5.94
N SER A 37 -12.81 -5.98 -4.75
CA SER A 37 -13.46 -7.25 -4.44
C SER A 37 -15.00 -7.17 -4.54
N GLN A 38 -15.60 -6.08 -4.05
CA GLN A 38 -17.04 -5.84 -4.21
C GLN A 38 -17.45 -5.65 -5.67
N ALA A 39 -16.64 -4.93 -6.45
CA ALA A 39 -16.86 -4.74 -7.88
C ALA A 39 -16.73 -6.05 -8.66
N GLU A 40 -15.70 -6.87 -8.39
CA GLU A 40 -15.55 -8.22 -8.97
C GLU A 40 -16.76 -9.11 -8.65
N GLY A 41 -17.25 -9.06 -7.41
CA GLY A 41 -18.47 -9.78 -7.02
C GLY A 41 -19.70 -9.35 -7.83
N THR A 42 -19.83 -8.06 -8.12
CA THR A 42 -20.92 -7.50 -8.93
C THR A 42 -20.80 -7.89 -10.40
N VAL A 43 -19.60 -7.79 -10.97
CA VAL A 43 -19.32 -8.23 -12.35
C VAL A 43 -19.58 -9.72 -12.51
N ARG A 44 -19.19 -10.55 -11.54
CA ARG A 44 -19.42 -11.99 -11.56
C ARG A 44 -20.90 -12.35 -11.50
N LYS A 45 -21.69 -11.66 -10.66
CA LYS A 45 -23.15 -11.79 -10.63
C LYS A 45 -23.78 -11.37 -11.97
N GLY A 46 -23.32 -10.26 -12.56
CA GLY A 46 -23.72 -9.83 -13.89
C GLY A 46 -23.43 -10.90 -14.95
N LYS A 47 -22.19 -11.41 -15.01
CA LYS A 47 -21.79 -12.50 -15.91
C LYS A 47 -22.69 -13.74 -15.73
N GLN A 48 -23.03 -14.11 -14.51
CA GLN A 48 -23.94 -15.24 -14.24
C GLN A 48 -25.34 -15.01 -14.81
N LEU A 49 -25.92 -13.83 -14.58
CA LEU A 49 -27.25 -13.47 -15.10
C LEU A 49 -27.28 -13.45 -16.64
N PHE A 50 -26.25 -12.91 -17.27
CA PHE A 50 -26.14 -12.85 -18.73
C PHE A 50 -25.72 -14.19 -19.36
N SER A 51 -25.17 -15.14 -18.59
CA SER A 51 -24.73 -16.44 -19.11
C SER A 51 -25.84 -17.48 -19.32
N LEU A 52 -27.08 -17.17 -18.89
CA LEU A 52 -28.27 -18.01 -19.08
C LEU A 52 -28.79 -18.00 -20.52
N ASP A 53 -28.49 -16.96 -21.30
CA ASP A 53 -28.93 -16.81 -22.68
C ASP A 53 -27.70 -16.57 -23.59
N PRO A 54 -27.45 -17.41 -24.62
CA PRO A 54 -26.23 -17.33 -25.43
C PRO A 54 -26.02 -15.97 -26.13
N ILE A 55 -27.09 -15.28 -26.50
CA ILE A 55 -27.00 -13.93 -27.10
C ILE A 55 -26.63 -12.89 -26.03
N ALA A 56 -27.24 -12.99 -24.86
CA ALA A 56 -26.94 -12.12 -23.73
C ALA A 56 -25.53 -12.37 -23.16
N LYS A 57 -25.00 -13.58 -23.28
CA LYS A 57 -23.67 -13.97 -22.84
C LYS A 57 -22.57 -13.27 -23.63
N GLU A 58 -22.79 -13.08 -24.93
CA GLU A 58 -21.85 -12.40 -25.82
C GLU A 58 -21.87 -10.89 -25.59
N ALA A 59 -23.07 -10.29 -25.45
CA ALA A 59 -23.22 -8.90 -25.03
C ALA A 59 -22.65 -8.63 -23.62
N GLY A 60 -22.90 -9.55 -22.68
CA GLY A 60 -22.39 -9.49 -21.32
C GLY A 60 -20.87 -9.53 -21.26
N LYS A 61 -20.20 -10.36 -22.08
CA LYS A 61 -18.73 -10.38 -22.20
C LYS A 61 -18.17 -9.05 -22.67
N VAL A 62 -18.76 -8.45 -23.71
CA VAL A 62 -18.29 -7.15 -24.26
C VAL A 62 -18.32 -6.04 -23.20
N ILE A 63 -19.32 -6.07 -22.31
CA ILE A 63 -19.46 -5.06 -21.23
C ILE A 63 -18.54 -5.36 -20.05
N THR A 64 -18.39 -6.64 -19.69
CA THR A 64 -17.71 -7.04 -18.44
C THR A 64 -16.21 -7.29 -18.60
N ASP A 65 -15.72 -7.68 -19.78
CA ASP A 65 -14.29 -7.90 -20.02
C ASP A 65 -13.41 -6.62 -19.91
N PRO A 66 -13.84 -5.42 -20.38
CA PRO A 66 -13.09 -4.20 -20.12
C PRO A 66 -13.05 -3.83 -18.63
N ILE A 67 -14.12 -4.16 -17.88
CA ILE A 67 -14.20 -3.91 -16.44
C ILE A 67 -13.26 -4.87 -15.69
N ASP A 68 -13.26 -6.16 -16.04
CA ASP A 68 -12.32 -7.15 -15.49
C ASP A 68 -10.86 -6.76 -15.75
N LYS A 69 -10.55 -6.24 -16.94
CA LYS A 69 -9.20 -5.77 -17.27
C LYS A 69 -8.80 -4.58 -16.40
N LYS A 70 -9.70 -3.60 -16.21
CA LYS A 70 -9.48 -2.47 -15.30
C LYS A 70 -9.30 -2.92 -13.84
N LEU A 71 -10.12 -3.86 -13.35
CA LEU A 71 -10.00 -4.39 -11.99
C LEU A 71 -8.65 -5.06 -11.76
N LYS A 72 -8.15 -5.83 -12.74
CA LYS A 72 -6.81 -6.41 -12.68
C LYS A 72 -5.70 -5.36 -12.66
N GLU A 73 -5.81 -4.31 -13.48
CA GLU A 73 -4.83 -3.20 -13.49
C GLU A 73 -4.82 -2.43 -12.16
N GLU A 74 -5.99 -2.14 -11.60
CA GLU A 74 -6.11 -1.45 -10.30
C GLU A 74 -5.61 -2.34 -9.15
N SER A 75 -5.86 -3.65 -9.20
CA SER A 75 -5.32 -4.62 -8.24
C SER A 75 -3.78 -4.67 -8.31
N ALA A 76 -3.21 -4.70 -9.51
CA ALA A 76 -1.75 -4.65 -9.69
C ALA A 76 -1.14 -3.34 -9.19
N LYS A 77 -1.85 -2.20 -9.31
CA LYS A 77 -1.42 -0.93 -8.69
C LYS A 77 -1.46 -1.02 -7.17
N ALA A 78 -2.52 -1.58 -6.60
CA ALA A 78 -2.66 -1.78 -5.17
C ALA A 78 -1.49 -2.59 -4.59
N ASP A 79 -1.07 -3.67 -5.28
CA ASP A 79 0.12 -4.47 -4.92
C ASP A 79 1.42 -3.66 -4.91
N ARG A 80 1.60 -2.78 -5.91
CA ARG A 80 2.78 -1.89 -5.94
C ARG A 80 2.79 -0.90 -4.78
N TYR A 81 1.63 -0.33 -4.44
CA TYR A 81 1.53 0.58 -3.31
C TYR A 81 1.73 -0.11 -1.96
N ASP A 82 1.27 -1.36 -1.80
CA ASP A 82 1.54 -2.15 -0.59
C ASP A 82 3.02 -2.50 -0.44
N THR A 83 3.68 -2.83 -1.54
CA THR A 83 5.13 -3.07 -1.58
C THR A 83 5.90 -1.81 -1.22
N LEU A 84 5.53 -0.65 -1.77
CA LEU A 84 6.10 0.66 -1.43
C LEU A 84 5.90 1.00 0.05
N ALA A 85 4.71 0.78 0.58
CA ALA A 85 4.42 1.02 1.99
C ALA A 85 5.30 0.13 2.89
N THR A 86 5.39 -1.17 2.56
CA THR A 86 6.28 -2.10 3.27
C THR A 86 7.74 -1.66 3.21
N TRP A 87 8.21 -1.18 2.06
CA TRP A 87 9.54 -0.60 1.92
C TRP A 87 9.74 0.65 2.79
N PHE A 88 8.76 1.55 2.85
CA PHE A 88 8.80 2.71 3.75
C PHE A 88 8.83 2.31 5.22
N GLN A 89 8.13 1.23 5.58
CA GLN A 89 8.13 0.70 6.95
C GLN A 89 9.50 0.14 7.33
N ILE A 90 10.16 -0.59 6.42
CA ILE A 90 11.52 -1.13 6.61
C ILE A 90 12.54 0.01 6.71
N ILE A 91 12.54 0.94 5.74
CA ILE A 91 13.44 2.10 5.72
C ILE A 91 13.25 2.94 6.99
N GLY A 92 12.00 3.24 7.34
CA GLY A 92 11.68 4.01 8.54
C GLY A 92 12.21 3.34 9.81
N GLY A 93 12.06 2.01 9.94
CA GLY A 93 12.65 1.23 11.03
C GLY A 93 14.17 1.33 11.09
N VAL A 94 14.86 1.20 9.96
CA VAL A 94 16.32 1.33 9.86
C VAL A 94 16.79 2.73 10.30
N PHE A 95 16.10 3.79 9.85
CA PHE A 95 16.42 5.16 10.25
C PHE A 95 16.29 5.37 11.77
N ILE A 96 15.26 4.79 12.40
CA ILE A 96 15.08 4.87 13.86
C ILE A 96 16.24 4.18 14.59
N VAL A 97 16.64 2.98 14.14
CA VAL A 97 17.76 2.23 14.75
C VAL A 97 19.08 3.00 14.62
N ILE A 98 19.37 3.55 13.44
CA ILE A 98 20.57 4.36 13.20
C ILE A 98 20.56 5.62 14.06
N GLY A 99 19.43 6.33 14.12
CA GLY A 99 19.29 7.53 14.94
C GLY A 99 19.46 7.27 16.43
N ALA A 100 18.86 6.18 16.93
CA ALA A 100 19.03 5.75 18.32
C ALA A 100 20.48 5.37 18.64
N GLY A 101 21.15 4.66 17.72
CA GLY A 101 22.57 4.30 17.83
C GLY A 101 23.48 5.53 17.89
N LEU A 102 23.23 6.54 17.05
CA LEU A 102 23.97 7.80 17.05
C LEU A 102 23.81 8.57 18.38
N ILE A 103 22.61 8.57 18.95
CA ILE A 103 22.35 9.18 20.26
C ILE A 103 23.07 8.40 21.37
N TYR A 104 22.99 7.07 21.36
CA TYR A 104 23.63 6.22 22.36
C TYR A 104 25.16 6.37 22.38
N VAL A 105 25.80 6.32 21.22
CA VAL A 105 27.26 6.51 21.10
C VAL A 105 27.68 7.93 21.49
N SER A 106 26.85 8.93 21.17
CA SER A 106 27.13 10.32 21.58
C SER A 106 27.01 10.53 23.10
N ARG A 107 26.17 9.73 23.79
CA ARG A 107 26.02 9.75 25.24
C ARG A 107 27.15 9.06 25.99
N LYS A 108 27.76 8.02 25.40
CA LYS A 108 28.88 7.26 26.01
C LYS A 108 30.23 8.02 25.97
N LYS A 109 30.32 9.08 25.15
CA LYS A 109 31.51 9.94 25.03
C LYS A 109 31.48 11.17 25.94
N GLU A 110 30.36 11.42 26.62
CA GLU A 110 30.25 12.34 27.77
C GLU A 110 30.50 11.55 29.05
#